data_AF-A0A2S7WKY7-F1
#
_entry.id   AF-A0A2S7WKY7-F1
#
_cell.length_a   1.000
_cell.length_b   1.000
_cell.length_c   1.000
_cell.angle_alpha   90.00
_cell.angle_beta   90.00
_cell.angle_gamma   90.00
#
_symmetry.space_group_name_H-M   'P 1'
#
loop_
_entity.id
_entity.type
_entity.pdbx_description
1 polymer ?
#
loop_
_entity_poly.entity_id
_entity_poly.type
_entity_poly.pdbx_seq_one_letter_code
_entity_poly.pdbx_strand_id
1 'polypeptide(L)'
;MDTEFVNIFGLGLGLLGIILAIYFYYKSKKKKKFYYLIDSYNIISNDAKEVNNLEVFHKKNKISTLTISKILIWNSGNTPVFKKDLPKKNKISISSEKIFDFSLMYNSDYDSGLTLEKNKSSINVDFDYIEANKGFIIKLIHSGESSDSVEISCKIIGGLPLKKVDQDYLETVSLKSKIKNTIFFLLGLISFLTAYHFTFLNIEFRELLIYLSFVFTFLFIISFFKKKIPKKMIEKF
;
A
#
# COMPACT_ATOMS: atom_id res chain seq x y z
N MET A 1 -48.98 -8.59 7.43
CA MET A 1 -47.66 -7.99 7.71
C MET A 1 -47.95 -6.69 8.40
N ASP A 2 -47.49 -6.55 9.64
CA ASP A 2 -47.86 -5.40 10.45
C ASP A 2 -47.24 -4.13 9.85
N THR A 3 -47.99 -3.04 9.85
CA THR A 3 -47.55 -1.74 9.31
C THR A 3 -46.26 -1.26 9.97
N GLU A 4 -46.06 -1.62 11.24
CA GLU A 4 -44.85 -1.36 12.00
C GLU A 4 -43.63 -2.07 11.40
N PHE A 5 -43.76 -3.35 11.04
CA PHE A 5 -42.68 -4.11 10.40
C PHE A 5 -42.24 -3.48 9.07
N VAL A 6 -43.19 -3.03 8.25
CA VAL A 6 -42.90 -2.34 6.98
C VAL A 6 -42.15 -1.02 7.22
N ASN A 7 -42.60 -0.23 8.20
CA ASN A 7 -41.97 1.06 8.52
C ASN A 7 -40.54 0.90 9.03
N ILE A 8 -40.35 -0.08 9.92
CA ILE A 8 -39.07 -0.39 10.54
C ILE A 8 -38.08 -0.88 9.47
N PHE A 9 -38.50 -1.81 8.62
CA PHE A 9 -37.69 -2.29 7.49
C PHE A 9 -37.32 -1.16 6.51
N GLY A 10 -38.29 -0.28 6.20
CA GLY A 10 -38.07 0.90 5.35
C GLY A 10 -37.03 1.87 5.90
N LEU A 11 -37.07 2.16 7.20
CA LEU A 11 -36.07 3.01 7.87
C LEU A 11 -34.67 2.37 7.84
N GLY A 12 -34.58 1.06 8.09
CA GLY A 12 -33.32 0.32 8.01
C GLY A 12 -32.68 0.38 6.64
N LEU A 13 -33.47 0.17 5.57
CA LEU A 13 -33.00 0.31 4.19
C LEU A 13 -32.57 1.75 3.86
N GLY A 14 -33.32 2.76 4.35
CA GLY A 14 -32.96 4.17 4.18
C GLY A 14 -31.60 4.51 4.80
N LEU A 15 -31.36 4.09 6.04
CA LEU A 15 -30.08 4.29 6.73
C LEU A 15 -28.93 3.56 6.02
N LEU A 16 -29.14 2.30 5.62
CA LEU A 16 -28.16 1.55 4.85
C LEU A 16 -27.80 2.26 3.54
N GLY A 17 -28.81 2.79 2.84
CA GLY A 17 -28.66 3.58 1.61
C GLY A 17 -27.77 4.80 1.81
N ILE A 18 -27.97 5.56 2.90
CA ILE A 18 -27.15 6.73 3.23
C ILE A 18 -25.69 6.31 3.51
N ILE A 19 -25.46 5.27 4.30
CA ILE A 19 -24.10 4.81 4.62
C ILE A 19 -23.38 4.33 3.35
N LEU A 20 -24.09 3.59 2.49
CA LEU A 20 -23.60 3.15 1.17
C LEU A 20 -23.25 4.34 0.28
N ALA A 21 -24.11 5.35 0.21
CA ALA A 21 -23.88 6.55 -0.59
C ALA A 21 -22.62 7.30 -0.14
N ILE A 22 -22.47 7.51 1.17
CA ILE A 22 -21.28 8.15 1.75
C ILE A 22 -20.02 7.31 1.43
N TYR A 23 -20.09 6.00 1.64
CA TYR A 23 -18.98 5.09 1.36
C TYR A 23 -18.56 5.13 -0.12
N PHE A 24 -19.52 4.98 -1.04
CA PHE A 24 -19.24 5.00 -2.48
C PHE A 24 -18.75 6.36 -2.95
N TYR A 25 -19.25 7.46 -2.38
CA TYR A 25 -18.74 8.81 -2.66
C TYR A 25 -17.25 8.94 -2.33
N TYR A 26 -16.80 8.48 -1.15
CA TYR A 26 -15.38 8.55 -0.81
C TYR A 26 -14.52 7.54 -1.59
N LYS A 27 -15.10 6.41 -2.00
CA LYS A 27 -14.43 5.37 -2.81
C LYS A 27 -14.26 5.79 -4.27
N SER A 28 -15.23 6.51 -4.84
CA SER A 28 -15.24 6.95 -6.24
C SER A 28 -14.30 8.12 -6.51
N LYS A 29 -13.91 8.89 -5.48
CA LYS A 29 -12.91 9.95 -5.61
C LYS A 29 -11.60 9.40 -6.18
N LYS A 30 -11.27 9.84 -7.38
CA LYS A 30 -10.04 9.48 -8.09
C LYS A 30 -8.83 9.99 -7.30
N LYS A 31 -7.90 9.10 -7.00
CA LYS A 31 -6.69 9.36 -6.22
C LYS A 31 -5.51 8.72 -6.93
N LYS A 32 -4.57 9.56 -7.36
CA LYS A 32 -3.26 9.15 -7.88
C LYS A 32 -2.24 9.32 -6.76
N LYS A 33 -1.55 8.24 -6.39
CA LYS A 33 -0.62 8.24 -5.26
C LYS A 33 0.40 7.13 -5.43
N PHE A 34 1.68 7.45 -5.29
CA PHE A 34 2.74 6.46 -5.16
C PHE A 34 3.15 6.31 -3.71
N TYR A 35 3.37 5.07 -3.30
CA TYR A 35 4.11 4.72 -2.10
C TYR A 35 5.40 4.03 -2.51
N TYR A 36 6.40 4.10 -1.63
CA TYR A 36 7.61 3.33 -1.78
C TYR A 36 8.12 2.77 -0.46
N LEU A 37 8.84 1.65 -0.55
CA LEU A 37 9.56 1.01 0.54
C LEU A 37 11.00 0.76 0.07
N ILE A 38 11.96 0.98 0.96
CA ILE A 38 13.38 0.70 0.73
C ILE A 38 13.85 -0.22 1.83
N ASP A 39 14.35 -1.37 1.44
CA ASP A 39 15.05 -2.31 2.32
C ASP A 39 16.47 -2.44 1.82
N SER A 40 17.43 -2.22 2.71
CA SER A 40 18.84 -2.12 2.37
C SER A 40 19.63 -3.05 3.27
N TYR A 41 20.45 -3.89 2.65
CA TYR A 41 21.45 -4.66 3.37
C TYR A 41 22.83 -4.23 2.93
N ASN A 42 23.63 -3.85 3.91
CA ASN A 42 25.01 -3.46 3.74
C ASN A 42 25.86 -4.73 3.62
N ILE A 43 26.62 -4.88 2.53
CA ILE A 43 27.52 -6.03 2.32
C ILE A 43 28.88 -5.72 2.94
N ILE A 44 29.37 -4.49 2.72
CA ILE A 44 30.65 -4.01 3.21
C ILE A 44 30.41 -2.62 3.77
N SER A 45 30.62 -2.46 5.07
CA SER A 45 30.54 -1.16 5.74
C SER A 45 31.94 -0.54 5.83
N ASN A 46 31.99 0.76 6.12
CA ASN A 46 33.26 1.44 6.39
C ASN A 46 34.05 0.76 7.53
N ASP A 47 33.40 0.05 8.45
CA ASP A 47 34.03 -0.68 9.56
C ASP A 47 34.87 -1.86 9.06
N ALA A 48 34.62 -2.37 7.84
CA ALA A 48 35.48 -3.35 7.20
C ALA A 48 36.90 -2.80 6.92
N LYS A 49 37.12 -1.48 7.02
CA LYS A 49 38.47 -0.87 7.01
C LYS A 49 39.33 -1.30 8.21
N GLU A 50 38.73 -1.80 9.29
CA GLU A 50 39.46 -2.33 10.45
C GLU A 50 40.04 -3.73 10.19
N VAL A 51 39.61 -4.41 9.11
CA VAL A 51 40.20 -5.67 8.68
C VAL A 51 41.48 -5.38 7.90
N ASN A 52 42.62 -5.49 8.58
CA ASN A 52 43.94 -5.35 7.97
C ASN A 52 44.07 -6.26 6.73
N ASN A 53 44.56 -5.67 5.63
CA ASN A 53 44.79 -6.32 4.32
C ASN A 53 43.54 -6.70 3.50
N LEU A 54 42.34 -6.20 3.83
CA LEU A 54 41.16 -6.35 2.97
C LEU A 54 40.96 -5.11 2.11
N GLU A 55 41.01 -5.28 0.79
CA GLU A 55 40.64 -4.22 -0.17
C GLU A 55 39.53 -4.71 -1.09
N VAL A 56 38.46 -3.93 -1.18
CA VAL A 56 37.35 -4.24 -2.09
C VAL A 56 37.39 -3.28 -3.27
N PHE A 57 37.33 -3.83 -4.47
CA PHE A 57 37.31 -3.08 -5.71
C PHE A 57 36.01 -3.34 -6.46
N HIS A 58 35.39 -2.26 -6.94
CA HIS A 58 34.40 -2.35 -8.00
C HIS A 58 35.06 -1.96 -9.32
N LYS A 59 35.22 -2.94 -10.21
CA LYS A 59 36.05 -2.84 -11.42
C LYS A 59 37.50 -2.50 -11.02
N LYS A 60 37.95 -1.26 -11.28
CA LYS A 60 39.31 -0.80 -10.96
C LYS A 60 39.35 0.25 -9.84
N ASN A 61 38.19 0.57 -9.25
CA ASN A 61 38.10 1.60 -8.22
C ASN A 61 37.90 0.95 -6.86
N LYS A 62 38.75 1.32 -5.90
CA LYS A 62 38.57 0.92 -4.50
C LYS A 62 37.24 1.47 -3.99
N ILE A 63 36.49 0.64 -3.27
CA ILE A 63 35.23 1.01 -2.62
C ILE A 63 35.34 0.73 -1.12
N SER A 64 34.77 1.62 -0.33
CA SER A 64 34.70 1.47 1.13
C SER A 64 33.37 0.93 1.61
N THR A 65 32.31 1.16 0.83
CA THR A 65 30.95 0.79 1.19
C THR A 65 30.25 0.18 -0.02
N LEU A 66 29.55 -0.93 0.20
CA LEU A 66 28.74 -1.58 -0.81
C LEU A 66 27.42 -2.01 -0.18
N THR A 67 26.33 -1.37 -0.60
CA THR A 67 24.98 -1.66 -0.12
C THR A 67 24.09 -2.04 -1.28
N ILE A 68 23.26 -3.05 -1.04
CA ILE A 68 22.19 -3.43 -1.96
C ILE A 68 20.87 -2.99 -1.37
N SER A 69 20.17 -2.13 -2.09
CA SER A 69 18.83 -1.67 -1.77
C SER A 69 17.82 -2.29 -2.70
N LYS A 70 16.79 -2.93 -2.13
CA LYS A 70 15.57 -3.28 -2.82
C LYS A 70 14.58 -2.14 -2.66
N ILE A 71 14.06 -1.65 -3.78
CA ILE A 71 13.17 -0.49 -3.82
C ILE A 71 11.86 -0.93 -4.45
N LEU A 72 10.81 -0.96 -3.66
CA LEU A 72 9.44 -1.22 -4.11
C LEU A 72 8.72 0.11 -4.32
N ILE A 73 8.21 0.37 -5.52
CA ILE A 73 7.37 1.53 -5.82
C ILE A 73 6.05 1.03 -6.39
N TRP A 74 4.92 1.54 -5.86
CA TRP A 74 3.60 1.13 -6.35
C TRP A 74 2.56 2.24 -6.28
N ASN A 75 1.61 2.20 -7.21
CA ASN A 75 0.45 3.06 -7.22
C ASN A 75 -0.53 2.62 -6.12
N SER A 76 -0.49 3.29 -4.97
CA SER A 76 -1.44 3.12 -3.87
C SER A 76 -2.75 3.87 -4.10
N GLY A 77 -2.92 4.51 -5.26
CA GLY A 77 -4.13 5.16 -5.76
C GLY A 77 -5.29 4.20 -6.06
N ASN A 78 -6.39 4.72 -6.60
CA ASN A 78 -7.52 3.92 -7.13
C ASN A 78 -7.76 4.17 -8.63
N THR A 79 -6.84 4.88 -9.27
CA THR A 79 -6.85 5.16 -10.70
C THR A 79 -5.44 4.95 -11.25
N PRO A 80 -5.30 4.52 -12.52
CA PRO A 80 -4.00 4.46 -13.17
C PRO A 80 -3.28 5.81 -13.14
N VAL A 81 -1.96 5.76 -13.05
CA VAL A 81 -1.09 6.93 -13.21
C VAL A 81 -0.41 6.78 -14.56
N PHE A 82 -0.67 7.72 -15.47
CA PHE A 82 -0.09 7.72 -16.81
C PHE A 82 1.18 8.58 -16.84
N LYS A 83 2.03 8.37 -17.84
CA LYS A 83 3.21 9.22 -18.13
C LYS A 83 2.89 10.71 -18.13
N LYS A 84 1.76 11.08 -18.76
CA LYS A 84 1.25 12.47 -18.84
C LYS A 84 0.87 13.08 -17.49
N ASP A 85 0.68 12.25 -16.46
CA ASP A 85 0.40 12.70 -15.10
C ASP A 85 1.67 13.08 -14.34
N LEU A 86 2.86 12.82 -14.91
CA LEU A 86 4.13 13.26 -14.37
C LEU A 86 4.61 14.53 -15.08
N PRO A 87 5.06 15.57 -14.36
CA PRO A 87 5.72 16.71 -14.97
C PRO A 87 7.01 16.28 -15.69
N LYS A 88 7.31 16.86 -16.85
CA LYS A 88 8.52 16.54 -17.64
C LYS A 88 9.83 16.59 -16.83
N LYS A 89 9.94 17.53 -15.88
CA LYS A 89 11.12 17.72 -15.03
C LYS A 89 11.14 16.89 -13.75
N ASN A 90 9.98 16.42 -13.28
CA ASN A 90 9.83 15.77 -11.97
C ASN A 90 9.24 14.37 -12.15
N LYS A 91 9.90 13.58 -13.00
CA LYS A 91 9.64 12.14 -13.13
C LYS A 91 10.06 11.40 -11.85
N ILE A 92 9.77 10.10 -11.79
CA ILE A 92 10.31 9.25 -10.73
C ILE A 92 11.84 9.18 -10.91
N SER A 93 12.57 9.64 -9.91
CA SER A 93 14.03 9.60 -9.86
C SER A 93 14.47 8.96 -8.55
N ILE A 94 15.39 8.00 -8.66
CA ILE A 94 16.02 7.30 -7.53
C ILE A 94 17.48 7.73 -7.49
N SER A 95 17.90 8.40 -6.44
CA SER A 95 19.27 8.92 -6.28
C SER A 95 19.96 8.34 -5.05
N SER A 96 21.26 8.17 -5.18
CA SER A 96 22.17 7.88 -4.06
C SER A 96 23.51 8.56 -4.38
N GLU A 97 24.42 8.65 -3.40
CA GLU A 97 25.72 9.32 -3.59
C GLU A 97 26.48 8.76 -4.79
N LYS A 98 26.58 7.43 -4.87
CA LYS A 98 27.19 6.73 -6.00
C LYS A 98 26.45 5.44 -6.31
N ILE A 99 26.00 5.32 -7.55
CA ILE A 99 25.30 4.14 -8.07
C ILE A 99 26.28 3.30 -8.88
N PHE A 100 26.56 2.10 -8.40
CA PHE A 100 27.42 1.12 -9.08
C PHE A 100 26.66 0.39 -10.18
N ASP A 101 25.48 -0.14 -9.84
CA ASP A 101 24.65 -0.94 -10.74
C ASP A 101 23.17 -0.89 -10.33
N PHE A 102 22.28 -1.24 -11.26
CA PHE A 102 20.85 -1.35 -11.00
C PHE A 102 20.17 -2.34 -11.94
N SER A 103 19.09 -2.96 -11.48
CA SER A 103 18.28 -3.84 -12.32
C SER A 103 16.82 -3.86 -11.90
N LEU A 104 15.93 -4.09 -12.86
CA LEU A 104 14.53 -4.37 -12.60
C LEU A 104 14.40 -5.83 -12.10
N MET A 105 13.96 -6.03 -10.86
CA MET A 105 13.75 -7.38 -10.30
C MET A 105 12.36 -7.92 -10.61
N TYR A 106 11.36 -7.06 -10.55
CA TYR A 106 9.96 -7.46 -10.71
C TYR A 106 9.12 -6.31 -11.23
N ASN A 107 8.20 -6.61 -12.13
CA ASN A 107 7.16 -5.70 -12.57
C ASN A 107 5.82 -6.44 -12.49
N SER A 108 4.85 -5.87 -11.77
CA SER A 108 3.50 -6.45 -11.66
C SER A 108 2.54 -5.96 -12.75
N ASP A 109 2.99 -5.03 -13.59
CA ASP A 109 2.26 -4.41 -14.71
C ASP A 109 3.10 -4.59 -15.99
N TYR A 110 3.10 -5.80 -16.55
CA TYR A 110 4.05 -6.20 -17.60
C TYR A 110 4.01 -5.30 -18.85
N ASP A 111 2.84 -4.75 -19.18
CA ASP A 111 2.61 -3.92 -20.36
C ASP A 111 2.79 -2.41 -20.10
N SER A 112 3.28 -2.04 -18.91
CA SER A 112 3.47 -0.64 -18.49
C SER A 112 4.55 0.13 -19.27
N GLY A 113 5.33 -0.53 -20.12
CA GLY A 113 6.44 0.11 -20.83
C GLY A 113 7.56 0.61 -19.89
N LEU A 114 7.74 -0.05 -18.74
CA LEU A 114 8.69 0.36 -17.70
C LEU A 114 10.14 0.28 -18.20
N THR A 115 10.85 1.40 -18.16
CA THR A 115 12.28 1.49 -18.48
C THR A 115 13.06 2.22 -17.38
N LEU A 116 14.33 1.86 -17.24
CA LEU A 116 15.26 2.43 -16.26
C LEU A 116 16.45 3.03 -17.00
N GLU A 117 16.69 4.32 -16.78
CA GLU A 117 17.79 5.05 -17.42
C GLU A 117 18.70 5.67 -16.37
N LYS A 118 20.01 5.40 -16.49
CA LYS A 118 21.01 6.03 -15.60
C LYS A 118 21.23 7.48 -16.00
N ASN A 119 21.16 8.37 -15.02
CA ASN A 119 21.51 9.78 -15.17
C ASN A 119 22.51 10.20 -14.08
N LYS A 120 23.81 10.17 -14.38
CA LYS A 120 24.89 10.48 -13.44
C LYS A 120 24.78 9.67 -12.12
N SER A 121 24.24 10.27 -11.07
CA SER A 121 24.04 9.69 -9.73
C SER A 121 22.58 9.36 -9.41
N SER A 122 21.71 9.39 -10.42
CA SER A 122 20.32 8.95 -10.29
C SER A 122 19.93 7.94 -11.38
N ILE A 123 18.80 7.29 -11.15
CA ILE A 123 18.11 6.45 -12.11
C ILE A 123 16.74 7.08 -12.33
N ASN A 124 16.47 7.44 -13.58
CA ASN A 124 15.16 7.86 -14.00
C ASN A 124 14.32 6.62 -14.32
N VAL A 125 13.08 6.61 -13.84
CA VAL A 125 12.10 5.57 -14.16
C VAL A 125 11.08 6.17 -15.12
N ASP A 126 10.95 5.58 -16.30
CA ASP A 126 9.95 5.95 -17.30
C ASP A 126 8.97 4.79 -17.52
N PHE A 127 7.73 5.11 -17.83
CA PHE A 127 6.64 4.15 -18.06
C PHE A 127 5.51 4.85 -18.79
N ASP A 128 4.62 4.09 -19.43
CA ASP A 128 3.41 4.60 -20.09
C ASP A 128 2.26 4.77 -19.10
N TYR A 129 2.05 3.75 -18.25
CA TYR A 129 1.12 3.81 -17.13
C TYR A 129 1.48 2.83 -16.01
N ILE A 130 0.93 3.04 -14.82
CA ILE A 130 0.95 2.08 -13.71
C ILE A 130 -0.48 1.96 -13.16
N GLU A 131 -1.07 0.78 -13.27
CA GLU A 131 -2.41 0.50 -12.76
C GLU A 131 -2.51 0.62 -11.23
N ALA A 132 -3.74 0.80 -10.74
CA ALA A 132 -3.99 0.85 -9.30
C ALA A 132 -3.57 -0.47 -8.63
N ASN A 133 -2.82 -0.36 -7.52
CA ASN A 133 -2.25 -1.49 -6.79
C ASN A 133 -1.23 -2.32 -7.59
N LYS A 134 -0.67 -1.77 -8.67
CA LYS A 134 0.49 -2.31 -9.35
C LYS A 134 1.72 -1.43 -9.11
N GLY A 135 2.87 -1.99 -9.44
CA GLY A 135 4.18 -1.44 -9.15
C GLY A 135 5.31 -2.36 -9.57
N PHE A 136 6.52 -2.00 -9.17
CA PHE A 136 7.75 -2.66 -9.57
C PHE A 136 8.80 -2.63 -8.45
N ILE A 137 9.77 -3.53 -8.54
CA ILE A 137 10.88 -3.68 -7.60
C ILE A 137 12.18 -3.48 -8.36
N ILE A 138 13.01 -2.57 -7.88
CA ILE A 138 14.34 -2.29 -8.43
C ILE A 138 15.39 -2.74 -7.42
N LYS A 139 16.42 -3.44 -7.91
CA LYS A 139 17.66 -3.65 -7.17
C LYS A 139 18.60 -2.49 -7.47
N LEU A 140 19.11 -1.83 -6.44
CA LEU A 140 20.10 -0.78 -6.53
C LEU A 140 21.36 -1.19 -5.78
N ILE A 141 22.51 -1.11 -6.43
CA ILE A 141 23.82 -1.30 -5.79
C ILE A 141 24.50 0.06 -5.69
N HIS A 142 24.78 0.52 -4.48
CA HIS A 142 25.25 1.89 -4.21
C HIS A 142 26.27 1.93 -3.05
N SER A 143 26.87 3.11 -2.84
CA SER A 143 27.90 3.33 -1.82
C SER A 143 27.38 3.86 -0.49
N GLY A 144 26.08 4.05 -0.34
CA GLY A 144 25.52 4.60 0.90
C GLY A 144 25.33 3.52 1.96
N GLU A 145 25.33 3.88 3.25
CA GLU A 145 25.40 2.90 4.33
C GLU A 145 24.07 2.23 4.70
N SER A 146 22.94 2.87 4.39
CA SER A 146 21.59 2.41 4.78
C SER A 146 20.49 2.83 3.78
N SER A 147 19.24 2.44 4.05
CA SER A 147 18.06 2.83 3.26
C SER A 147 17.82 4.34 3.19
N ASP A 148 18.39 5.14 4.09
CA ASP A 148 18.25 6.59 4.09
C ASP A 148 19.22 7.29 3.13
N SER A 149 20.25 6.57 2.67
CA SER A 149 21.17 7.05 1.64
C SER A 149 20.61 6.95 0.21
N VAL A 150 19.36 6.49 0.09
CA VAL A 150 18.62 6.40 -1.17
C VAL A 150 17.40 7.31 -1.09
N GLU A 151 17.37 8.30 -1.98
CA GLU A 151 16.28 9.25 -2.10
C GLU A 151 15.42 8.91 -3.32
N ILE A 152 14.10 8.98 -3.15
CA ILE A 152 13.15 8.82 -4.25
C ILE A 152 12.32 10.09 -4.33
N SER A 153 12.33 10.71 -5.50
CA SER A 153 11.52 11.89 -5.79
C SER A 153 10.54 11.62 -6.92
N CYS A 154 9.32 12.13 -6.79
CA CYS A 154 8.29 12.08 -7.81
C CYS A 154 7.24 13.13 -7.52
N LYS A 155 6.68 13.74 -8.57
CA LYS A 155 5.50 14.60 -8.47
C LYS A 155 4.43 14.11 -9.45
N ILE A 156 3.20 14.03 -8.98
CA ILE A 156 2.04 13.68 -9.81
C ILE A 156 1.15 14.92 -9.93
N ILE A 157 0.79 15.31 -11.15
CA ILE A 157 -0.14 16.41 -11.42
C ILE A 157 -1.52 16.04 -10.87
N GLY A 158 -2.03 16.86 -9.94
CA GLY A 158 -3.29 16.60 -9.24
C GLY A 158 -3.27 15.35 -8.35
N GLY A 159 -2.09 14.76 -8.11
CA GLY A 159 -1.92 13.60 -7.25
C GLY A 159 -1.47 13.97 -5.83
N LEU A 160 -1.47 12.97 -4.96
CA LEU A 160 -0.96 13.09 -3.60
C LEU A 160 0.57 12.97 -3.57
N PRO A 161 1.24 13.55 -2.55
CA PRO A 161 2.69 13.44 -2.41
C PRO A 161 3.12 11.97 -2.29
N LEU A 162 4.31 11.70 -2.82
CA LEU A 162 5.03 10.44 -2.64
C LEU A 162 5.23 10.22 -1.13
N LYS A 163 5.05 8.97 -0.67
CA LYS A 163 5.19 8.62 0.74
C LYS A 163 6.09 7.41 0.90
N LYS A 164 7.16 7.55 1.71
CA LYS A 164 7.95 6.43 2.24
C LYS A 164 7.11 5.67 3.26
N VAL A 165 7.12 4.35 3.18
CA VAL A 165 6.64 3.48 4.24
C VAL A 165 7.79 2.61 4.71
N ASP A 166 7.75 2.19 5.96
CA ASP A 166 8.66 1.22 6.54
C ASP A 166 8.03 -0.19 6.50
N GLN A 167 8.85 -1.20 6.83
CA GLN A 167 8.41 -2.59 6.87
C GLN A 167 7.33 -2.81 7.93
N ASP A 168 7.49 -2.17 9.09
CA ASP A 168 6.53 -2.18 10.19
C ASP A 168 5.16 -1.63 9.76
N TYR A 169 5.11 -0.61 8.90
CA TYR A 169 3.85 -0.11 8.33
C TYR A 169 3.16 -1.18 7.48
N LEU A 170 3.90 -2.00 6.73
CA LEU A 170 3.30 -3.09 5.96
C LEU A 170 2.69 -4.15 6.88
N GLU A 171 3.42 -4.57 7.90
CA GLU A 171 2.97 -5.57 8.87
C GLU A 171 1.79 -5.07 9.70
N THR A 172 1.90 -3.87 10.28
CA THR A 172 0.86 -3.28 11.12
C THR A 172 -0.41 -2.95 10.35
N VAL A 173 -0.33 -2.47 9.10
CA VAL A 173 -1.53 -2.25 8.27
C VAL A 173 -2.20 -3.58 7.95
N SER A 174 -1.42 -4.63 7.66
CA SER A 174 -1.97 -5.95 7.38
C SER A 174 -2.63 -6.58 8.62
N LEU A 175 -2.00 -6.47 9.79
CA LEU A 175 -2.46 -7.05 11.06
C LEU A 175 -3.65 -6.27 11.63
N LYS A 176 -3.57 -4.94 11.71
CA LYS A 176 -4.69 -4.08 12.14
C LYS A 176 -5.92 -4.26 11.26
N SER A 177 -5.72 -4.42 9.95
CA SER A 177 -6.84 -4.73 9.05
C SER A 177 -7.43 -6.11 9.36
N LYS A 178 -6.63 -7.15 9.59
CA LYS A 178 -7.14 -8.48 9.94
C LYS A 178 -7.92 -8.45 11.27
N ILE A 179 -7.33 -7.90 12.33
CA ILE A 179 -7.93 -7.82 13.68
C ILE A 179 -9.26 -7.06 13.62
N LYS A 180 -9.29 -5.89 12.98
CA LYS A 180 -10.51 -5.08 12.84
C LYS A 180 -11.62 -5.83 12.11
N ASN A 181 -11.27 -6.56 11.05
CA ASN A 181 -12.24 -7.34 10.29
C ASN A 181 -12.79 -8.48 11.16
N THR A 182 -11.93 -9.19 11.88
CA THR A 182 -12.35 -10.25 12.82
C THR A 182 -13.29 -9.72 13.90
N ILE A 183 -13.00 -8.55 14.48
CA ILE A 183 -13.86 -7.92 15.50
C ILE A 183 -15.25 -7.60 14.92
N PHE A 184 -15.33 -6.99 13.74
CA PHE A 184 -16.64 -6.69 13.13
C PHE A 184 -17.45 -7.94 12.80
N PHE A 185 -16.79 -9.01 12.36
CA PHE A 185 -17.45 -10.29 12.13
C PHE A 185 -18.02 -10.88 13.42
N LEU A 186 -17.21 -10.91 14.49
CA LEU A 186 -17.64 -11.44 15.79
C LEU A 186 -18.79 -10.63 16.38
N LEU A 187 -18.75 -9.29 16.29
CA LEU A 187 -19.85 -8.43 16.75
C LEU A 187 -21.14 -8.70 15.95
N GLY A 188 -21.05 -8.86 14.63
CA GLY A 188 -22.20 -9.23 13.79
C GLY A 188 -22.80 -10.59 14.16
N LEU A 189 -21.94 -11.59 14.41
CA LEU A 189 -22.33 -12.93 14.83
C LEU A 189 -22.98 -12.93 16.21
N ILE A 190 -22.39 -12.24 17.19
CA ILE A 190 -22.91 -12.13 18.55
C ILE A 190 -24.28 -11.45 18.54
N SER A 191 -24.44 -10.33 17.83
CA SER A 191 -25.73 -9.65 17.69
C SER A 191 -26.81 -10.53 17.05
N PHE A 192 -26.43 -11.39 16.10
CA PHE A 192 -27.36 -12.34 15.48
C PHE A 192 -27.77 -13.46 16.45
N LEU A 193 -26.80 -14.06 17.15
CA LEU A 193 -27.04 -15.15 18.09
C LEU A 193 -27.87 -14.67 19.30
N THR A 194 -27.63 -13.46 19.81
CA THR A 194 -28.44 -12.90 20.89
C THR A 194 -29.87 -12.59 20.44
N ALA A 195 -30.07 -12.09 19.22
CA ALA A 195 -31.41 -11.91 18.66
C ALA A 195 -32.18 -13.24 18.51
N TYR A 196 -31.46 -14.33 18.18
CA TYR A 196 -32.05 -15.66 18.03
C TYR A 196 -32.36 -16.34 19.37
N HIS A 197 -31.46 -16.27 20.35
CA HIS A 197 -31.62 -16.95 21.63
C HIS A 197 -32.65 -16.29 22.55
N PHE A 198 -32.76 -14.95 22.50
CA PHE A 198 -33.74 -14.22 23.29
C PHE A 198 -35.09 -14.11 22.58
N THR A 199 -35.74 -15.24 22.36
CA THR A 199 -37.13 -15.29 21.87
C THR A 199 -38.14 -14.68 22.86
N PHE A 200 -37.72 -14.46 24.11
CA PHE A 200 -38.53 -13.96 25.22
C PHE A 200 -38.36 -12.46 25.54
N LEU A 201 -37.48 -11.73 24.85
CA LEU A 201 -37.34 -10.28 25.03
C LEU A 201 -38.44 -9.51 24.30
N ASN A 202 -38.71 -8.27 24.74
CA ASN A 202 -39.61 -7.34 24.07
C ASN A 202 -39.28 -7.27 22.57
N ILE A 203 -40.33 -7.29 21.74
CA ILE A 203 -40.24 -7.31 20.27
C ILE A 203 -39.32 -6.18 19.77
N GLU A 204 -39.46 -4.98 20.34
CA GLU A 204 -38.63 -3.81 20.02
C GLU A 204 -37.13 -4.05 20.24
N PHE A 205 -36.75 -4.76 21.30
CA PHE A 205 -35.34 -5.02 21.61
C PHE A 205 -34.72 -6.06 20.68
N ARG A 206 -35.50 -7.07 20.26
CA ARG A 206 -35.06 -8.07 19.28
C ARG A 206 -34.78 -7.44 17.92
N GLU A 207 -35.62 -6.51 17.48
CA GLU A 207 -35.43 -5.80 16.22
C GLU A 207 -34.16 -4.94 16.23
N LEU A 208 -33.88 -4.24 17.32
CA LEU A 208 -32.64 -3.47 17.50
C LEU A 208 -31.38 -4.35 17.35
N LEU A 209 -31.37 -5.56 17.91
CA LEU A 209 -30.24 -6.48 17.81
C LEU A 209 -30.01 -6.97 16.37
N ILE A 210 -31.10 -7.21 15.62
CA ILE A 210 -31.03 -7.56 14.20
C ILE A 210 -30.39 -6.41 13.40
N TYR A 211 -30.78 -5.16 13.67
CA TYR A 211 -30.16 -3.98 13.03
C TYR A 211 -28.66 -3.87 13.29
N LEU A 212 -28.24 -4.07 14.54
CA LEU A 212 -26.83 -4.06 14.89
C LEU A 212 -26.05 -5.14 14.15
N SER A 213 -26.61 -6.35 14.00
CA SER A 213 -25.98 -7.42 13.22
C SER A 213 -25.79 -7.04 11.75
N PHE A 214 -26.80 -6.44 11.11
CA PHE A 214 -26.68 -5.94 9.73
C PHE A 214 -25.62 -4.85 9.62
N VAL A 215 -25.57 -3.90 10.56
CA VAL A 215 -24.55 -2.84 10.59
C VAL A 215 -23.15 -3.42 10.72
N PHE A 216 -22.93 -4.37 11.64
CA PHE A 216 -21.61 -4.99 11.82
C PHE A 216 -21.19 -5.85 10.64
N THR A 217 -22.11 -6.64 10.08
CA THR A 217 -21.87 -7.39 8.84
C THR A 217 -21.51 -6.46 7.68
N PHE A 218 -22.20 -5.32 7.58
CA PHE A 218 -21.92 -4.32 6.56
C PHE A 218 -20.55 -3.64 6.76
N LEU A 219 -20.20 -3.27 8.01
CA LEU A 219 -18.87 -2.76 8.35
C LEU A 219 -17.77 -3.78 8.05
N PHE A 220 -18.04 -5.08 8.30
CA PHE A 220 -17.16 -6.18 7.93
C PHE A 220 -16.98 -6.26 6.41
N ILE A 221 -18.05 -6.19 5.61
CA ILE A 221 -17.97 -6.20 4.15
C ILE A 221 -17.15 -5.01 3.64
N ILE A 222 -17.43 -3.79 4.11
CA ILE A 222 -16.67 -2.58 3.76
C ILE A 222 -15.17 -2.75 4.00
N SER A 223 -14.82 -3.43 5.09
CA SER A 223 -13.43 -3.61 5.50
C SER A 223 -12.60 -4.45 4.53
N PHE A 224 -13.20 -5.37 3.77
CA PHE A 224 -12.52 -6.12 2.71
C PHE A 224 -12.11 -5.27 1.52
N PHE A 225 -12.82 -4.17 1.28
CA PHE A 225 -12.56 -3.25 0.17
C PHE A 225 -11.57 -2.13 0.51
N LYS A 226 -11.03 -2.09 1.74
CA LYS A 226 -9.96 -1.15 2.10
C LYS A 226 -8.63 -1.64 1.53
N LYS A 227 -7.92 -0.70 0.90
CA LYS A 227 -6.73 -0.92 0.06
C LYS A 227 -5.73 -1.85 0.74
N LYS A 228 -5.48 -2.97 0.09
CA LYS A 228 -4.42 -3.91 0.45
C LYS A 228 -3.16 -3.50 -0.28
N ILE A 229 -2.05 -3.51 0.44
CA ILE A 229 -0.73 -3.57 -0.19
C ILE A 229 -0.75 -4.80 -1.13
N PRO A 230 -0.20 -4.72 -2.34
CA PRO A 230 -0.28 -5.82 -3.29
C PRO A 230 0.52 -7.01 -2.74
N LYS A 231 -0.17 -8.01 -2.18
CA LYS A 231 0.45 -9.15 -1.48
C LYS A 231 1.54 -9.84 -2.29
N LYS A 232 1.28 -10.01 -3.60
CA LYS A 232 2.25 -10.58 -4.56
C LYS A 232 3.55 -9.77 -4.68
N MET A 233 3.53 -8.46 -4.42
CA MET A 233 4.74 -7.64 -4.43
C MET A 233 5.52 -7.76 -3.12
N ILE A 234 4.84 -7.90 -1.98
CA ILE A 234 5.50 -8.16 -0.69
C ILE A 234 6.21 -9.52 -0.74
N GLU A 235 5.57 -10.56 -1.28
CA GLU A 235 6.18 -11.89 -1.41
C GLU A 235 7.43 -11.92 -2.31
N LYS A 236 7.59 -10.92 -3.18
CA LYS A 236 8.72 -10.78 -4.11
C LYS A 236 9.78 -9.79 -3.61
N PHE A 237 9.47 -9.00 -2.58
CA PHE A 237 10.34 -8.01 -1.96
C PHE A 237 11.22 -8.70 -0.92
#